data_AF-A0A6G0W7K9-F1
#
_entry.id   AF-A0A6G0W7K9-F1
#
_cell.length_a   1.000
_cell.length_b   1.000
_cell.length_c   1.000
_cell.angle_alpha   90.00
_cell.angle_beta   90.00
_cell.angle_gamma   90.00
#
_symmetry.space_group_name_H-M   'P 1'
#
loop_
_entity.id
_entity.type
_entity.pdbx_description
1 polymer ?
#
loop_
_entity_poly.entity_id
_entity_poly.type
_entity_poly.pdbx_seq_one_letter_code
_entity_poly.pdbx_strand_id
1 'polypeptide(L)'
;MSLQDEFHDAVKRGDVSLVSEQLSIQRKLANARGNDGVTPLMMSSVAPNAMEMMQVLRKGGASFDARDKQRRTVLLYACRYGADPAVVAYLVQSMENSKLPSHYAWTNCDENYEGAVVLAVRSKRMPLVLYLHDIWNDEIHEFSNHVVKQLFAAIQTRDEDFVVDFLKISRVQKAIELDEGFGHVFITDSLPSRKDVKRNGRLS
;
A
#
# COMPACT_ATOMS: atom_id res chain seq x y z
N MET A 1 25.63 18.23 0.74
CA MET A 1 24.23 17.77 0.77
C MET A 1 23.50 18.55 -0.31
N SER A 2 22.80 17.89 -1.23
CA SER A 2 22.05 18.60 -2.28
C SER A 2 20.75 19.18 -1.72
N LEU A 3 20.17 20.20 -2.37
CA LEU A 3 18.86 20.76 -1.98
C LEU A 3 17.77 19.67 -1.95
N GLN A 4 17.88 18.67 -2.81
CA GLN A 4 16.96 17.54 -2.83
C GLN A 4 17.13 16.65 -1.59
N ASP A 5 18.37 16.37 -1.18
CA ASP A 5 18.63 15.56 0.03
C ASP A 5 18.11 16.28 1.27
N GLU A 6 18.35 17.59 1.36
CA GLU A 6 17.83 18.44 2.43
C GLU A 6 16.29 18.44 2.47
N PHE A 7 15.65 18.53 1.30
CA PHE A 7 14.19 18.44 1.18
C PHE A 7 13.65 17.09 1.67
N HIS A 8 14.27 15.98 1.26
CA HIS A 8 13.89 14.65 1.73
C HIS A 8 14.09 14.49 3.23
N ASP A 9 15.17 15.03 3.79
CA ASP A 9 15.41 14.96 5.22
C ASP A 9 14.43 15.84 6.01
N ALA A 10 14.02 17.00 5.49
CA ALA A 10 12.95 17.81 6.07
C ALA A 10 11.61 17.05 6.10
N VAL A 11 11.26 16.36 5.01
CA VAL A 11 10.06 15.50 4.94
C VAL A 11 10.12 14.38 5.97
N LYS A 12 11.24 13.65 6.07
CA LYS A 12 11.42 12.56 7.04
C LYS A 12 11.29 13.04 8.50
N ARG A 13 11.76 14.25 8.81
CA ARG A 13 11.65 14.85 10.13
C ARG A 13 10.24 15.40 10.44
N GLY A 14 9.36 15.48 9.44
CA GLY A 14 8.04 16.09 9.61
C GLY A 14 8.07 17.61 9.70
N ASP A 15 9.11 18.25 9.15
CA ASP A 15 9.27 19.71 9.15
C ASP A 15 8.43 20.35 8.04
N VAL A 16 7.13 20.49 8.33
CA VAL A 16 6.14 21.00 7.37
C VAL A 16 6.46 22.44 6.93
N SER A 17 6.98 23.26 7.85
CA SER A 17 7.29 24.66 7.58
C SER A 17 8.41 24.80 6.55
N LEU A 18 9.52 24.09 6.78
CA LEU A 18 10.65 24.07 5.85
C LEU A 18 10.26 23.49 4.49
N VAL A 19 9.49 22.39 4.48
CA VAL A 19 9.01 21.79 3.23
C VAL A 19 8.12 22.77 2.46
N SER A 20 7.22 23.49 3.14
CA SER A 20 6.37 24.50 2.51
C SER A 20 7.18 25.65 1.91
N GLU A 21 8.20 26.14 2.62
CA GLU A 21 9.12 27.15 2.11
C GLU A 21 9.87 26.66 0.87
N GLN A 22 10.47 25.47 0.94
CA GLN A 22 11.21 24.88 -0.17
C GLN A 22 10.34 24.63 -1.40
N LEU A 23 9.07 24.23 -1.22
CA LEU A 23 8.11 24.08 -2.32
C LEU A 23 7.71 25.42 -2.95
N SER A 24 7.68 26.50 -2.18
CA SER A 24 7.39 27.85 -2.70
C SER A 24 8.51 28.36 -3.62
N ILE A 25 9.76 27.98 -3.33
CA ILE A 25 10.93 28.31 -4.14
C ILE A 25 11.03 27.37 -5.35
N GLN A 26 10.86 26.06 -5.11
CA GLN A 26 11.08 25.03 -6.12
C GLN A 26 10.00 23.95 -6.08
N ARG A 27 8.88 24.22 -6.75
CA ARG A 27 7.71 23.32 -6.79
C ARG A 27 8.01 21.90 -7.29
N LYS A 28 9.00 21.71 -8.17
CA LYS A 28 9.42 20.38 -8.67
C LYS A 28 9.91 19.44 -7.57
N LEU A 29 10.28 19.96 -6.39
CA LEU A 29 10.67 19.16 -5.23
C LEU A 29 9.55 18.23 -4.75
N ALA A 30 8.28 18.59 -4.95
CA ALA A 30 7.12 17.75 -4.55
C ALA A 30 7.15 16.34 -5.16
N ASN A 31 7.82 16.16 -6.31
CA ASN A 31 7.96 14.88 -7.01
C ASN A 31 9.42 14.41 -7.10
N ALA A 32 10.34 15.01 -6.34
CA ALA A 32 11.76 14.65 -6.36
C ALA A 32 11.97 13.21 -5.90
N ARG A 33 12.58 12.38 -6.74
CA ARG A 33 12.78 10.95 -6.49
C ARG A 33 14.09 10.72 -5.75
N GLY A 34 14.00 10.17 -4.55
CA GLY A 34 15.17 9.82 -3.74
C GLY A 34 15.77 8.48 -4.17
N ASN A 35 16.54 7.89 -3.26
CA ASN A 35 17.02 6.51 -3.43
C ASN A 35 15.83 5.57 -3.64
N ASP A 36 16.03 4.61 -4.53
CA ASP A 36 15.00 3.66 -4.95
C ASP A 36 13.72 4.27 -5.51
N GLY A 37 13.78 5.52 -5.96
CA GLY A 37 12.64 6.18 -6.57
C GLY A 37 11.54 6.58 -5.59
N VAL A 38 11.82 6.54 -4.29
CA VAL A 38 10.88 6.95 -3.24
C VAL A 38 10.59 8.45 -3.40
N THR A 39 9.30 8.81 -3.44
CA THR A 39 8.87 10.20 -3.55
C THR A 39 8.69 10.84 -2.17
N PRO A 40 8.63 12.18 -2.07
CA PRO A 40 8.39 12.86 -0.80
C PRO A 40 7.04 12.45 -0.20
N LEU A 41 6.03 12.26 -1.05
CA LEU A 41 4.71 11.84 -0.62
C LEU A 41 4.74 10.43 0.02
N MET A 42 5.52 9.50 -0.53
CA MET A 42 5.75 8.18 0.09
C MET A 42 6.41 8.32 1.47
N MET A 43 7.50 9.08 1.57
CA MET A 43 8.20 9.29 2.85
C MET A 43 7.27 9.92 3.90
N SER A 44 6.46 10.90 3.49
CA SER A 44 5.56 11.61 4.40
C SER A 44 4.48 10.72 5.02
N SER A 45 4.09 9.62 4.36
CA SER A 45 3.04 8.72 4.86
C SER A 45 3.41 8.00 6.17
N VAL A 46 4.70 7.95 6.51
CA VAL A 46 5.23 7.34 7.74
C VAL A 46 6.12 8.28 8.53
N ALA A 47 6.14 9.56 8.17
CA ALA A 47 6.87 10.60 8.88
C ALA A 47 6.01 11.20 10.02
N PRO A 48 6.63 11.92 10.97
CA PRO A 48 5.89 12.79 11.87
C PRO A 48 5.06 13.81 11.09
N ASN A 49 3.93 14.24 11.64
CA ASN A 49 3.02 15.21 11.01
C ASN A 49 2.53 14.77 9.61
N ALA A 50 2.41 13.46 9.37
CA ALA A 50 2.09 12.87 8.07
C ALA A 50 0.91 13.57 7.36
N MET A 51 -0.21 13.78 8.07
CA MET A 51 -1.40 14.40 7.50
C MET A 51 -1.14 15.81 6.96
N GLU A 52 -0.50 16.67 7.76
CA GLU A 52 -0.20 18.05 7.37
C GLU A 52 0.86 18.09 6.26
N MET A 53 1.90 17.27 6.37
CA MET A 53 2.96 17.13 5.37
C MET A 53 2.39 16.69 4.02
N MET A 54 1.49 15.70 3.99
CA MET A 54 0.84 15.23 2.78
C MET A 54 -0.08 16.28 2.14
N GLN A 55 -0.75 17.10 2.95
CA GLN A 55 -1.54 18.22 2.45
C GLN A 55 -0.65 19.28 1.79
N VAL A 56 0.48 19.64 2.39
CA VAL A 56 1.46 20.57 1.83
C VAL A 56 2.05 20.03 0.53
N LEU A 57 2.50 18.78 0.51
CA LEU A 57 3.01 18.12 -0.70
C LEU A 57 1.96 18.04 -1.81
N ARG A 58 0.70 17.77 -1.47
CA ARG A 58 -0.42 17.79 -2.44
C ARG A 58 -0.62 19.18 -3.04
N LYS A 59 -0.61 20.24 -2.23
CA LYS A 59 -0.65 21.64 -2.74
C LYS A 59 0.55 21.94 -3.64
N GLY A 60 1.71 21.38 -3.31
CA GLY A 60 2.92 21.40 -4.13
C GLY A 60 2.79 20.68 -5.47
N GLY A 61 1.76 19.84 -5.68
CA GLY A 61 1.56 19.06 -6.89
C GLY A 61 2.21 17.67 -6.86
N ALA A 62 2.39 17.09 -5.66
CA ALA A 62 2.86 15.72 -5.52
C ALA A 62 1.88 14.71 -6.16
N SER A 63 2.44 13.76 -6.92
CA SER A 63 1.71 12.68 -7.57
C SER A 63 1.45 11.53 -6.57
N PHE A 64 0.20 11.07 -6.50
CA PHE A 64 -0.24 9.94 -5.67
C PHE A 64 -0.09 8.59 -6.38
N ASP A 65 0.05 8.61 -7.71
CA ASP A 65 0.21 7.44 -8.57
C ASP A 65 1.68 7.10 -8.89
N ALA A 66 2.62 7.97 -8.49
CA ALA A 66 4.04 7.70 -8.61
C ALA A 66 4.40 6.38 -7.92
N ARG A 67 5.33 5.64 -8.53
CA ARG A 67 5.81 4.35 -8.03
C ARG A 67 7.28 4.41 -7.69
N ASP A 68 7.71 3.73 -6.63
CA ASP A 68 9.12 3.49 -6.34
C ASP A 68 9.66 2.31 -7.18
N LYS A 69 10.92 1.89 -6.95
CA LYS A 69 11.53 0.76 -7.68
C LYS A 69 10.83 -0.57 -7.39
N GLN A 70 10.23 -0.74 -6.22
CA GLN A 70 9.42 -1.92 -5.86
C GLN A 70 7.98 -1.80 -6.39
N ARG A 71 7.72 -0.86 -7.31
CA ARG A 71 6.40 -0.57 -7.89
C ARG A 71 5.33 -0.12 -6.89
N ARG A 72 5.72 0.24 -5.66
CA ARG A 72 4.80 0.69 -4.61
C ARG A 72 4.35 2.12 -4.90
N THR A 73 3.04 2.36 -4.85
CA THR A 73 2.44 3.70 -4.76
C THR A 73 2.55 4.24 -3.33
N VAL A 74 2.13 5.48 -3.08
CA VAL A 74 2.08 6.01 -1.69
C VAL A 74 1.23 5.13 -0.76
N LEU A 75 0.12 4.57 -1.23
CA LEU A 75 -0.73 3.67 -0.44
C LEU A 75 0.00 2.36 -0.10
N LEU A 76 0.62 1.72 -1.09
CA LEU A 76 1.38 0.49 -0.88
C LEU A 76 2.58 0.72 0.05
N TYR A 77 3.24 1.88 -0.06
CA TYR A 77 4.33 2.28 0.82
C TYR A 77 3.84 2.46 2.25
N ALA A 78 2.76 3.22 2.46
CA ALA A 78 2.14 3.43 3.77
C ALA A 78 1.76 2.09 4.43
N CYS A 79 1.15 1.17 3.68
CA CYS A 79 0.80 -0.16 4.18
C CYS A 79 2.05 -0.97 4.56
N ARG A 80 3.06 -1.01 3.68
CA ARG A 80 4.28 -1.80 3.91
C ARG A 80 5.04 -1.39 5.17
N TYR A 81 5.05 -0.09 5.47
CA TYR A 81 5.75 0.47 6.63
C TYR A 81 4.82 0.75 7.82
N GLY A 82 3.55 0.34 7.74
CA GLY A 82 2.68 0.34 8.91
C GLY A 82 2.21 1.72 9.35
N ALA A 83 1.88 2.59 8.38
CA ALA A 83 1.34 3.91 8.62
C ALA A 83 0.09 3.90 9.51
N ASP A 84 -0.20 5.05 10.13
CA ASP A 84 -1.41 5.21 10.93
C ASP A 84 -2.67 4.99 10.07
N PRO A 85 -3.71 4.28 10.58
CA PRO A 85 -4.96 4.08 9.86
C PRO A 85 -5.59 5.37 9.32
N ALA A 86 -5.47 6.51 10.01
CA ALA A 86 -5.98 7.79 9.54
C ALA A 86 -5.25 8.30 8.28
N VAL A 87 -3.94 8.05 8.19
CA VAL A 87 -3.14 8.37 6.99
C VAL A 87 -3.60 7.50 5.82
N VAL A 88 -3.80 6.21 6.06
CA VAL A 88 -4.27 5.28 5.03
C VAL A 88 -5.69 5.61 4.58
N ALA A 89 -6.58 5.98 5.52
CA ALA A 89 -7.93 6.47 5.21
C ALA A 89 -7.89 7.68 4.28
N TYR A 90 -7.05 8.67 4.59
CA TYR A 90 -6.87 9.84 3.75
C TYR A 90 -6.35 9.48 2.36
N LEU A 91 -5.44 8.52 2.24
CA LEU A 91 -4.91 8.05 0.96
C LEU A 91 -5.98 7.38 0.10
N VAL A 92 -6.74 6.45 0.68
CA VAL A 92 -7.83 5.75 0.00
C VAL A 92 -8.86 6.76 -0.50
N GLN A 93 -9.36 7.63 0.37
CA GLN A 93 -10.31 8.68 0.01
C GLN A 93 -9.75 9.64 -1.06
N SER A 94 -8.46 9.98 -0.97
CA SER A 94 -7.80 10.84 -1.95
C SER A 94 -7.71 10.21 -3.34
N MET A 95 -7.54 8.89 -3.41
CA MET A 95 -7.50 8.13 -4.66
C MET A 95 -8.90 7.93 -5.25
N GLU A 96 -9.90 7.63 -4.42
CA GLU A 96 -11.30 7.49 -4.85
C GLU A 96 -11.88 8.81 -5.38
N ASN A 97 -11.49 9.95 -4.79
CA ASN A 97 -11.88 11.28 -5.26
C ASN A 97 -11.08 11.77 -6.48
N SER A 98 -10.10 11.00 -6.95
CA SER A 98 -9.30 11.37 -8.11
C SER A 98 -9.96 10.91 -9.41
N LYS A 99 -9.35 11.24 -10.56
CA LYS A 99 -9.80 10.72 -11.87
C LYS A 99 -9.50 9.22 -12.07
N LEU A 100 -8.98 8.54 -11.05
CA LEU A 100 -8.64 7.12 -11.10
C LEU A 100 -9.90 6.27 -10.92
N PRO A 101 -9.91 5.02 -11.42
CA PRO A 101 -11.03 4.09 -11.18
C PRO A 101 -11.30 3.90 -9.68
N SER A 102 -12.56 3.68 -9.29
CA SER A 102 -12.98 3.51 -7.88
C SER A 102 -12.25 2.38 -7.14
N HIS A 103 -11.81 1.34 -7.85
CA HIS A 103 -11.06 0.22 -7.30
C HIS A 103 -9.53 0.40 -7.35
N TYR A 104 -9.02 1.55 -7.84
CA TYR A 104 -7.59 1.74 -8.10
C TYR A 104 -6.71 1.59 -6.85
N ALA A 105 -7.22 1.98 -5.69
CA ALA A 105 -6.53 1.78 -4.41
C ALA A 105 -6.24 0.28 -4.17
N TRP A 106 -7.19 -0.58 -4.53
CA TRP A 106 -7.20 -2.00 -4.21
C TRP A 106 -6.56 -2.89 -5.27
N THR A 107 -6.52 -2.46 -6.54
CA THR A 107 -5.93 -3.25 -7.63
C THR A 107 -4.43 -3.04 -7.83
N ASN A 108 -3.84 -2.03 -7.18
CA ASN A 108 -2.40 -1.83 -7.24
C ASN A 108 -1.67 -2.89 -6.42
N CYS A 109 -0.50 -3.30 -6.95
CA CYS A 109 0.43 -4.17 -6.27
C CYS A 109 1.88 -3.74 -6.50
N ASP A 110 2.74 -4.20 -5.61
CA ASP A 110 4.18 -4.05 -5.70
C ASP A 110 4.80 -4.98 -6.76
N GLU A 111 6.12 -5.08 -6.80
CA GLU A 111 6.85 -5.98 -7.70
C GLU A 111 6.57 -7.47 -7.47
N ASN A 112 6.13 -7.86 -6.27
CA ASN A 112 5.79 -9.22 -5.87
C ASN A 112 4.29 -9.54 -6.06
N TYR A 113 3.55 -8.64 -6.73
CA TYR A 113 2.09 -8.73 -6.88
C TYR A 113 1.35 -8.73 -5.53
N GLU A 114 1.89 -8.05 -4.52
CA GLU A 114 1.25 -7.88 -3.21
C GLU A 114 0.53 -6.54 -3.14
N GLY A 115 -0.74 -6.58 -2.75
CA GLY A 115 -1.60 -5.42 -2.58
C GLY A 115 -1.50 -4.81 -1.18
N ALA A 116 -2.28 -3.74 -0.97
CA ALA A 116 -2.28 -2.95 0.26
C ALA A 116 -2.52 -3.80 1.53
N VAL A 117 -3.44 -4.77 1.48
CA VAL A 117 -3.79 -5.61 2.64
C VAL A 117 -2.64 -6.54 3.00
N VAL A 118 -2.03 -7.20 2.00
CA VAL A 118 -0.88 -8.09 2.21
C VAL A 118 0.31 -7.30 2.77
N LEU A 119 0.60 -6.12 2.21
CA LEU A 119 1.70 -5.28 2.69
C LEU A 119 1.46 -4.76 4.11
N ALA A 120 0.20 -4.46 4.49
CA ALA A 120 -0.14 -4.11 5.86
C ALA A 120 0.07 -5.28 6.83
N VAL A 121 -0.26 -6.51 6.43
CA VAL A 121 0.05 -7.71 7.23
C VAL A 121 1.56 -7.83 7.44
N ARG A 122 2.37 -7.62 6.40
CA ARG A 122 3.84 -7.62 6.52
C ARG A 122 4.41 -6.53 7.44
N SER A 123 3.64 -5.46 7.72
CA SER A 123 4.06 -4.40 8.65
C SER A 123 3.88 -4.79 10.12
N LYS A 124 3.11 -5.84 10.41
CA LYS A 124 2.74 -6.30 11.76
C LYS A 124 1.95 -5.28 12.58
N ARG A 125 1.39 -4.25 11.93
CA ARG A 125 0.55 -3.23 12.58
C ARG A 125 -0.90 -3.70 12.60
N MET A 126 -1.28 -4.47 13.60
CA MET A 126 -2.64 -5.02 13.73
C MET A 126 -3.75 -3.96 13.59
N PRO A 127 -3.66 -2.74 14.16
CA PRO A 127 -4.69 -1.71 13.95
C PRO A 127 -4.89 -1.34 12.47
N LEU A 128 -3.81 -1.31 11.69
CA LEU A 128 -3.88 -1.05 10.26
C LEU A 128 -4.47 -2.23 9.49
N VAL A 129 -4.10 -3.45 9.86
CA VAL A 129 -4.66 -4.68 9.28
C VAL A 129 -6.17 -4.72 9.51
N LEU A 130 -6.62 -4.54 10.75
CA LEU A 130 -8.04 -4.51 11.09
C LEU A 130 -8.79 -3.42 10.32
N TYR A 131 -8.22 -2.21 10.25
CA TYR A 131 -8.81 -1.12 9.48
C TYR A 131 -9.00 -1.49 8.00
N LEU A 132 -7.98 -2.05 7.36
CA LEU A 132 -8.08 -2.44 5.95
C LEU A 132 -9.08 -3.59 5.74
N HIS A 133 -9.18 -4.54 6.67
CA HIS A 133 -10.18 -5.59 6.62
C HIS A 133 -11.62 -5.09 6.81
N ASP A 134 -11.82 -3.92 7.42
CA ASP A 134 -13.13 -3.29 7.57
C ASP A 134 -13.57 -2.58 6.28
N ILE A 135 -12.65 -1.89 5.61
CA ILE A 135 -12.98 -1.07 4.43
C ILE A 135 -12.82 -1.78 3.08
N TRP A 136 -12.05 -2.88 3.02
CA TRP A 136 -11.84 -3.63 1.79
C TRP A 136 -13.03 -4.55 1.47
N ASN A 137 -13.45 -4.57 0.20
CA ASN A 137 -14.53 -5.44 -0.29
C ASN A 137 -13.97 -6.60 -1.14
N ASP A 138 -14.34 -7.84 -0.79
CA ASP A 138 -13.89 -9.09 -1.42
C ASP A 138 -14.50 -9.31 -2.82
N GLU A 139 -15.58 -8.61 -3.16
CA GLU A 139 -16.20 -8.69 -4.50
C GLU A 139 -15.25 -8.23 -5.62
N ILE A 140 -14.19 -7.52 -5.26
CA ILE A 140 -13.06 -7.30 -6.13
C ILE A 140 -12.21 -8.57 -6.06
N HIS A 141 -12.54 -9.59 -6.88
CA HIS A 141 -11.83 -10.87 -7.03
C HIS A 141 -10.38 -10.69 -7.52
N GLU A 142 -9.54 -10.06 -6.70
CA GLU A 142 -8.21 -9.57 -7.08
C GLU A 142 -7.11 -10.34 -6.35
N PHE A 143 -6.14 -10.78 -7.14
CA PHE A 143 -5.08 -11.68 -6.67
C PHE A 143 -4.09 -10.99 -5.73
N SER A 144 -4.02 -9.66 -5.74
CA SER A 144 -3.03 -8.90 -4.97
C SER A 144 -3.30 -8.91 -3.46
N ASN A 145 -4.57 -8.96 -3.05
CA ASN A 145 -5.00 -8.94 -1.64
C ASN A 145 -5.56 -10.29 -1.17
N HIS A 146 -5.39 -11.37 -1.94
CA HIS A 146 -5.95 -12.68 -1.62
C HIS A 146 -5.60 -13.15 -0.21
N VAL A 147 -6.57 -13.70 0.53
CA VAL A 147 -6.42 -14.13 1.93
C VAL A 147 -5.28 -15.13 2.13
N VAL A 148 -5.05 -16.03 1.18
CA VAL A 148 -3.92 -16.97 1.28
C VAL A 148 -2.57 -16.24 1.20
N LYS A 149 -2.43 -15.19 0.39
CA LYS A 149 -1.21 -14.36 0.42
C LYS A 149 -1.06 -13.64 1.75
N GLN A 150 -2.16 -13.17 2.32
CA GLN A 150 -2.15 -12.56 3.65
C GLN A 150 -1.67 -13.58 4.70
N LEU A 151 -2.14 -14.83 4.66
CA LEU A 151 -1.67 -15.91 5.54
C LEU A 151 -0.18 -16.21 5.35
N PHE A 152 0.30 -16.34 4.12
CA PHE A 152 1.72 -16.51 3.85
C PHE A 152 2.55 -15.33 4.37
N ALA A 153 2.08 -14.10 4.13
CA ALA A 153 2.73 -12.90 4.65
C ALA A 153 2.78 -12.90 6.18
N ALA A 154 1.68 -13.26 6.85
CA ALA A 154 1.60 -13.36 8.31
C ALA A 154 2.59 -14.39 8.85
N ILE A 155 2.61 -15.62 8.31
CA ILE A 155 3.56 -16.67 8.74
C ILE A 155 5.01 -16.21 8.54
N GLN A 156 5.30 -15.54 7.43
CA GLN A 156 6.64 -15.02 7.14
C GLN A 156 7.08 -13.88 8.09
N THR A 157 6.18 -13.28 8.86
CA THR A 157 6.56 -12.30 9.90
C THR A 157 7.37 -12.94 11.03
N ARG A 158 7.25 -14.28 11.21
CA ARG A 158 7.85 -15.06 12.32
C ARG A 158 7.47 -14.51 13.70
N ASP A 159 6.27 -13.96 13.79
CA ASP A 159 5.71 -13.34 15.00
C ASP A 159 4.44 -14.12 15.37
N GLU A 160 4.58 -15.08 16.28
CA GLU A 160 3.51 -16.03 16.61
C GLU A 160 2.28 -15.33 17.20
N ASP A 161 2.48 -14.34 18.07
CA ASP A 161 1.40 -13.56 18.68
C ASP A 161 0.61 -12.82 17.59
N PHE A 162 1.32 -12.17 16.66
CA PHE A 162 0.68 -11.50 15.53
C PHE A 162 -0.08 -12.48 14.63
N VAL A 163 0.48 -13.66 14.34
CA VAL A 163 -0.18 -14.69 13.53
C VAL A 163 -1.44 -15.20 14.21
N VAL A 164 -1.38 -15.48 15.52
CA VAL A 164 -2.54 -15.92 16.31
C VAL A 164 -3.63 -14.85 16.30
N ASP A 165 -3.28 -13.58 16.47
CA ASP A 165 -4.26 -12.49 16.41
C ASP A 165 -4.80 -12.27 14.99
N PHE A 166 -3.98 -12.42 13.96
CA PHE A 166 -4.42 -12.36 12.56
C PHE A 166 -5.43 -13.47 12.23
N LEU A 167 -5.21 -14.69 12.72
CA LEU A 167 -6.12 -15.82 12.55
C LEU A 167 -7.47 -15.65 13.27
N LYS A 168 -7.59 -14.69 14.20
CA LYS A 168 -8.86 -14.35 14.87
C LYS A 168 -9.74 -13.41 14.05
N ILE A 169 -9.22 -12.83 12.96
CA ILE A 169 -10.01 -11.94 12.10
C ILE A 169 -11.12 -12.76 11.43
N SER A 170 -12.40 -12.41 11.67
CA SER A 170 -13.55 -13.22 11.21
C SER A 170 -13.56 -13.48 9.70
N ARG A 171 -13.09 -12.52 8.89
CA ARG A 171 -12.95 -12.68 7.44
C ARG A 171 -11.90 -13.73 7.07
N VAL A 172 -10.78 -13.78 7.80
CA VAL A 172 -9.73 -14.78 7.61
C VAL A 172 -10.24 -16.16 8.00
N GLN A 173 -10.95 -16.28 9.11
CA GLN A 173 -11.55 -17.55 9.56
C GLN A 173 -12.52 -18.13 8.53
N LYS A 174 -13.47 -17.31 8.05
CA LYS A 174 -14.44 -17.73 7.02
C LYS A 174 -13.76 -18.23 5.75
N ALA A 175 -12.73 -17.52 5.29
CA ALA A 175 -12.00 -17.93 4.09
C ALA A 175 -11.22 -19.25 4.27
N ILE A 176 -10.73 -19.52 5.48
CA ILE A 176 -10.10 -20.80 5.83
C ILE A 176 -11.14 -21.93 5.83
N GLU A 177 -12.31 -21.69 6.44
CA GLU A 177 -13.39 -22.67 6.59
C GLU A 177 -14.06 -23.05 5.26
N LEU A 178 -14.18 -22.10 4.34
CA LEU A 178 -14.84 -22.30 3.04
C LEU A 178 -13.98 -23.04 2.02
N ASP A 179 -12.73 -23.40 2.35
CA ASP A 179 -11.74 -23.99 1.44
C ASP A 179 -11.70 -23.25 0.08
N GLU A 180 -11.76 -21.92 0.11
CA GLU A 180 -11.65 -21.09 -1.08
C GLU A 180 -10.20 -21.13 -1.61
N GLY A 181 -9.84 -22.26 -2.23
CA GLY A 181 -8.71 -22.36 -3.15
C GLY A 181 -7.34 -22.67 -2.55
N PHE A 182 -7.24 -23.29 -1.37
CA PHE A 182 -5.94 -23.80 -0.90
C PHE A 182 -5.34 -24.82 -1.89
N GLY A 183 -6.18 -25.52 -2.65
CA GLY A 183 -5.77 -26.58 -3.59
C GLY A 183 -5.22 -26.15 -4.96
N HIS A 184 -5.43 -24.91 -5.42
CA HIS A 184 -5.07 -24.52 -6.81
C HIS A 184 -4.02 -23.41 -6.96
N VAL A 185 -3.67 -22.69 -5.89
CA VAL A 185 -2.75 -21.54 -5.99
C VAL A 185 -1.27 -21.92 -5.74
N PHE A 186 -0.98 -23.15 -5.27
CA PHE A 186 0.36 -23.52 -4.77
C PHE A 186 1.02 -24.72 -5.46
N ILE A 187 0.72 -24.97 -6.74
CA ILE A 187 1.56 -25.82 -7.59
C ILE A 187 1.98 -25.01 -8.80
N THR A 188 2.97 -24.14 -8.62
CA THR A 188 4.06 -23.77 -9.55
C THR A 188 4.58 -22.38 -9.18
N ASP A 189 5.90 -22.24 -9.11
CA ASP A 189 6.62 -20.96 -9.00
C ASP A 189 6.48 -20.09 -10.27
N SER A 190 5.28 -19.99 -10.82
CA SER A 190 4.99 -19.29 -12.07
C SER A 190 3.54 -18.84 -12.05
N LEU A 191 3.30 -17.61 -11.58
CA LEU A 191 1.99 -16.98 -11.69
C LEU A 191 1.60 -16.84 -13.17
N PRO A 192 0.33 -17.16 -13.53
CA PRO A 192 -0.11 -17.11 -14.91
C PRO A 192 0.05 -15.70 -15.48
N SER A 193 0.62 -15.64 -16.68
CA SER A 193 0.75 -14.37 -17.41
C SER A 193 -0.64 -13.90 -17.85
N ARG A 194 -0.78 -12.60 -18.18
CA ARG A 194 -2.01 -11.98 -18.70
C ARG A 194 -2.72 -12.70 -19.87
N LYS A 195 -2.08 -13.71 -20.48
CA LYS A 195 -2.65 -14.55 -21.55
C LYS A 195 -3.55 -15.67 -21.02
N ASP A 196 -3.38 -16.12 -19.78
CA ASP A 196 -4.06 -17.31 -19.27
C ASP A 196 -5.49 -17.01 -18.78
N VAL A 197 -5.76 -15.77 -18.35
CA VAL A 197 -7.09 -15.30 -17.93
C VAL A 197 -8.11 -15.28 -19.08
N LYS A 198 -7.66 -15.21 -20.34
CA LYS A 198 -8.57 -15.19 -21.51
C LYS A 198 -9.14 -16.56 -21.90
N ARG A 199 -8.66 -17.67 -21.33
CA ARG A 199 -9.10 -19.02 -21.73
C ARG A 199 -10.27 -19.58 -20.94
N ASN A 200 -10.54 -19.09 -19.73
CA ASN A 200 -11.60 -19.66 -18.88
C ASN A 200 -12.97 -18.96 -19.00
N GLY A 201 -13.12 -18.02 -19.94
CA GLY A 201 -14.39 -17.32 -20.23
C GLY A 201 -15.32 -18.04 -21.21
N ARG A 202 -15.27 -19.38 -21.31
CA ARG A 202 -16.26 -20.17 -22.05
C ARG A 202 -16.47 -21.52 -21.38
N LEU A 203 -17.48 -21.59 -20.52
CA LEU A 203 -18.30 -22.79 -20.40
C LEU A 203 -19.76 -22.32 -20.48
N SER A 204 -20.46 -22.96 -21.41
CA SER A 204 -21.88 -22.85 -21.75
C SER A 204 -22.81 -23.10 -20.58
#